data_AF-A0A1R0GXU3-F1
#
_entry.id   AF-A0A1R0GXU3-F1
#
_cell.length_a   1.000
_cell.length_b   1.000
_cell.length_c   1.000
_cell.angle_alpha   90.00
_cell.angle_beta   90.00
_cell.angle_gamma   90.00
#
_symmetry.space_group_name_H-M   'P 1'
#
loop_
_entity.id
_entity.type
_entity.pdbx_description
1 polymer ?
#
loop_
_entity_poly.entity_id
_entity_poly.type
_entity_poly.pdbx_seq_one_letter_code
_entity_poly.pdbx_strand_id
1 'polypeptide(L)' 'MWAAVRLPNLPIQFDFYINDLFKRIQGVYVPGLTSRIPGLLFANDVVLLAETETDMKLALNNINDWSNTWEINAN' A
#
# COMPACT_ATOMS: atom_id res chain seq x y z
N MET A 1 -11.95 -12.86 20.25
CA MET A 1 -10.49 -12.91 20.50
C MET A 1 -9.87 -13.64 19.32
N TRP A 2 -9.39 -12.92 18.30
CA TRP A 2 -8.82 -13.56 17.11
C TRP A 2 -7.30 -13.54 17.26
N ALA A 3 -6.72 -14.74 17.26
CA ALA A 3 -5.29 -14.95 17.46
C ALA A 3 -4.53 -14.54 16.20
N ALA A 4 -3.69 -13.51 16.30
CA ALA A 4 -2.55 -13.38 15.42
C ALA A 4 -1.67 -14.62 15.63
N VAL A 5 -1.56 -15.47 14.62
CA VAL A 5 -0.55 -16.52 14.57
C VAL A 5 0.80 -15.82 14.64
N ARG A 6 1.46 -15.83 15.80
CA ARG A 6 2.82 -15.30 15.95
C ARG A 6 3.80 -16.34 15.41
N LEU A 7 4.18 -16.22 14.15
CA LEU A 7 5.40 -16.83 13.65
C LEU A 7 6.60 -15.94 14.05
N PRO A 8 7.79 -16.50 14.35
CA PRO A 8 8.91 -15.75 14.93
C PRO A 8 9.49 -14.63 14.04
N ASN A 9 9.07 -14.54 12.77
CA ASN A 9 9.69 -13.67 11.74
C ASN A 9 8.71 -12.73 10.99
N LEU A 10 7.52 -12.46 11.55
CA LEU A 10 6.44 -11.72 10.89
C LEU A 10 6.75 -10.29 10.37
N PRO A 11 7.55 -9.44 11.05
CA PRO A 11 7.79 -8.07 10.55
C PRO A 11 8.56 -8.08 9.22
N ILE A 12 9.60 -8.91 9.13
CA ILE A 12 10.52 -8.96 7.99
C ILE A 12 9.81 -9.51 6.74
N GLN A 13 8.92 -10.49 6.88
CA GLN A 13 8.16 -11.04 5.74
C GLN A 13 7.07 -10.09 5.24
N PHE A 14 6.41 -9.33 6.12
CA PHE A 14 5.39 -8.35 5.72
C PHE A 14 6.00 -7.19 4.91
N ASP A 15 7.17 -6.72 5.35
CA ASP A 15 7.93 -5.68 4.65
C ASP A 15 8.33 -6.12 3.22
N PHE A 16 8.58 -7.41 2.98
CA PHE A 16 8.94 -7.90 1.64
C PHE A 16 7.80 -7.79 0.62
N TYR A 17 6.55 -8.05 1.01
CA TYR A 17 5.40 -7.98 0.09
C TYR A 17 5.03 -6.52 -0.21
N ILE A 18 5.15 -5.64 0.77
CA ILE A 18 4.61 -4.28 0.68
C ILE A 18 5.51 -3.28 -0.06
N ASN A 19 6.78 -3.64 -0.28
CA ASN A 19 7.73 -2.85 -1.07
C ASN A 19 7.22 -2.53 -2.48
N ASP A 20 6.31 -3.35 -3.01
CA ASP A 20 5.77 -3.23 -4.36
C ASP A 20 4.42 -2.51 -4.41
N LEU A 21 3.80 -2.27 -3.25
CA LEU A 21 2.44 -1.73 -3.14
C LEU A 21 2.30 -0.39 -3.86
N PHE A 22 3.26 0.51 -3.66
CA PHE A 22 3.22 1.86 -4.22
C PHE A 22 3.84 2.02 -5.61
N LYS A 23 4.45 0.96 -6.19
CA LYS A 23 5.20 1.07 -7.45
C LYS A 23 4.37 1.57 -8.63
N ARG A 24 3.05 1.38 -8.61
CA ARG A 24 2.12 1.77 -9.70
C ARG A 24 1.21 2.93 -9.32
N ILE A 25 1.43 3.57 -8.18
CA ILE A 25 0.58 4.66 -7.69
C ILE A 25 1.28 5.99 -7.97
N GLN A 26 0.59 6.89 -8.67
CA GLN A 26 1.13 8.18 -9.08
C GLN A 26 1.41 9.11 -7.90
N GLY A 27 0.54 9.11 -6.88
CA GLY A 27 0.70 9.92 -5.68
C GLY A 27 0.45 11.42 -5.89
N VAL A 28 0.70 12.17 -4.82
CA VAL A 28 0.56 13.64 -4.78
C VAL A 28 1.91 14.35 -4.89
N TYR A 29 1.90 15.51 -5.55
CA TYR A 29 3.02 16.44 -5.52
C TYR A 29 3.08 17.16 -4.17
N VAL A 30 4.25 17.20 -3.56
CA VAL A 30 4.51 17.95 -2.33
C VAL A 30 5.63 18.95 -2.59
N PRO A 31 5.37 20.27 -2.43
CA PRO A 31 6.41 21.28 -2.60
C PRO A 31 7.63 20.99 -1.71
N GLY A 32 8.82 21.02 -2.31
CA GLY A 32 10.08 20.70 -1.62
C GLY A 32 10.50 19.23 -1.71
N LEU A 33 9.68 18.34 -2.27
CA LEU A 33 10.07 16.97 -2.61
C LEU A 33 10.20 16.80 -4.13
N THR A 34 11.23 16.06 -4.56
CA THR A 34 11.45 15.72 -5.96
C THR A 34 10.60 14.52 -6.41
N SER A 35 10.27 13.63 -5.48
CA SER A 35 9.39 12.48 -5.69
C SER A 35 7.96 12.79 -5.27
N ARG A 36 6.99 12.22 -5.97
CA ARG A 36 5.59 12.19 -5.51
C ARG A 36 5.42 11.24 -4.34
N ILE A 37 4.47 11.54 -3.45
CA ILE A 37 4.13 10.67 -2.32
C ILE A 37 2.89 9.84 -2.70
N PRO A 38 3.03 8.52 -2.92
CA PRO A 38 1.92 7.64 -3.29
C PRO A 38 0.96 7.35 -2.12
N GLY A 39 1.47 7.41 -0.90
CA GLY A 39 0.71 7.04 0.28
C GLY A 39 1.57 6.96 1.54
N LEU A 40 0.95 6.51 2.63
CA LEU A 40 1.60 6.20 3.89
C LEU A 40 1.30 4.75 4.25
N LEU A 41 2.28 4.09 4.85
CA LEU A 41 2.16 2.74 5.36
C LEU A 41 2.52 2.72 6.82
N PHE A 42 1.65 2.13 7.65
CA PHE A 42 1.95 1.89 9.06
C PHE A 42 1.38 0.54 9.49
N ALA A 43 2.26 -0.41 9.82
CA ALA A 43 1.89 -1.78 10.16
C ALA A 43 0.95 -2.40 9.10
N ASN A 44 -0.31 -2.66 9.46
CA ASN A 44 -1.34 -3.23 8.60
C ASN A 44 -2.24 -2.18 7.91
N ASP A 45 -1.99 -0.88 8.12
CA ASP A 45 -2.82 0.21 7.60
C ASP A 45 -2.10 0.96 6.47
N VAL A 46 -2.81 1.17 5.36
CA VAL A 46 -2.31 1.96 4.23
C VAL A 46 -3.23 3.15 3.95
N VAL A 47 -2.64 4.30 3.68
CA VAL A 47 -3.32 5.50 3.20
C VAL A 47 -2.85 5.78 1.79
N LEU A 48 -3.79 5.90 0.84
CA LEU A 48 -3.51 6.29 -0.54
C LEU A 48 -3.68 7.80 -0.71
N LEU A 49 -2.76 8.43 -1.46
CA LEU A 49 -2.84 9.84 -1.80
C LEU A 49 -2.96 9.98 -3.31
N ALA A 50 -3.89 10.82 -3.77
CA ALA A 50 -4.11 11.11 -5.18
C ALA A 50 -4.53 12.58 -5.36
N GLU A 51 -4.14 13.19 -6.47
CA GLU A 51 -4.50 14.58 -6.79
C GLU A 51 -5.90 14.70 -7.38
N THR A 52 -6.39 13.63 -8.01
CA THR A 52 -7.69 13.60 -8.66
C THR A 52 -8.47 12.33 -8.30
N GLU A 53 -9.78 12.37 -8.49
CA GLU A 53 -10.65 11.19 -8.33
C GLU A 53 -10.27 10.08 -9.33
N THR A 54 -9.89 10.44 -10.55
CA THR A 54 -9.45 9.47 -11.57
C THR A 54 -8.18 8.75 -11.13
N ASP A 55 -7.21 9.49 -10.58
CA ASP A 55 -5.96 8.91 -10.07
C ASP A 55 -6.23 8.02 -8.85
N MET A 56 -7.19 8.41 -7.99
CA MET A 56 -7.62 7.57 -6.86
C MET A 56 -8.25 6.26 -7.35
N LYS A 57 -9.12 6.30 -8.36
CA LYS A 57 -9.71 5.08 -8.96
C LYS A 57 -8.64 4.18 -9.56
N LEU A 58 -7.65 4.74 -10.25
CA LEU A 58 -6.51 4.00 -10.77
C LEU A 58 -5.69 3.36 -9.64
N ALA A 59 -5.41 4.12 -8.58
CA ALA A 59 -4.68 3.63 -7.41
C ALA A 59 -5.41 2.47 -6.74
N LEU A 60 -6.73 2.56 -6.55
CA LEU A 60 -7.54 1.48 -5.99
C LEU A 60 -7.53 0.23 -6.86
N ASN A 61 -7.61 0.37 -8.19
CA ASN A 61 -7.49 -0.77 -9.10
C ASN A 61 -6.11 -1.44 -8.97
N ASN A 62 -5.03 -0.65 -8.89
CA ASN A 62 -3.68 -1.18 -8.69
C ASN A 62 -3.51 -1.89 -7.35
N ILE A 63 -4.14 -1.40 -6.27
CA ILE A 63 -4.16 -2.08 -4.98
C ILE A 63 -4.93 -3.39 -5.09
N ASN A 64 -6.10 -3.42 -5.73
CA ASN A 64 -6.86 -4.66 -5.93
C ASN A 64 -6.04 -5.70 -6.71
N ASP A 65 -5.37 -5.31 -7.79
CA ASP A 65 -4.52 -6.21 -8.57
C ASP A 65 -3.35 -6.76 -7.74
N TRP A 66 -2.70 -5.91 -6.95
CA TRP A 66 -1.65 -6.32 -6.03
C TRP A 66 -2.19 -7.27 -4.95
N SER A 67 -3.34 -6.94 -4.36
CA SER A 67 -4.01 -7.74 -3.32
C SER A 67 -4.34 -9.14 -3.83
N ASN A 68 -4.87 -9.22 -5.05
CA ASN A 68 -5.15 -10.48 -5.73
C ASN A 68 -3.87 -11.29 -6.02
N THR A 69 -2.80 -10.61 -6.44
CA THR A 69 -1.51 -11.27 -6.73
C THR A 69 -0.90 -11.94 -5.50
N TRP A 70 -1.06 -11.33 -4.33
CA TRP A 70 -0.49 -11.80 -3.08
C TRP A 70 -1.48 -12.49 -2.16
N GLU A 71 -2.73 -12.69 -2.61
CA GLU A 71 -3.83 -13.28 -1.83
C GLU A 71 -4.06 -12.59 -0.47
N ILE A 72 -3.81 -11.27 -0.43
CA ILE A 72 -4.07 -10.43 0.74
C ILE A 72 -5.50 -9.90 0.60
N ASN A 73 -6.21 -9.75 1.71
CA ASN A 73 -7.54 -9.15 1.73
C ASN A 73 -7.49 -7.79 2.43
N ALA A 74 -7.93 -6.74 1.75
CA ALA A 74 -8.21 -5.47 2.38
C ALA A 74 -9.58 -5.54 3.08
N ASN A 75 -9.68 -4.98 4.28
CA ASN A 75 -10.91 -4.95 5.06
C ASN A 75 -11.61 -3.59 4.95
#